data_AF-A0A2N0PBF0-F1
#
_entry.id   AF-A0A2N0PBF0-F1
#
_cell.length_a   1.000
_cell.length_b   1.000
_cell.length_c   1.000
_cell.angle_alpha   90.00
_cell.angle_beta   90.00
_cell.angle_gamma   90.00
#
_symmetry.space_group_name_H-M   'P 1'
#
loop_
_entity.id
_entity.type
_entity.pdbx_description
1 polymer ?
#
loop_
_entity_poly.entity_id
_entity_poly.type
_entity_poly.pdbx_seq_one_letter_code
_entity_poly.pdbx_strand_id
1 'polypeptide(L)'
;MRMHDFIAHVSNELNKMMNNYRKINDLNRKKQVDAMAPKLIQDIFKLLWFRINVQEPKLECEFFENDMINPNLMKGAWNDDEIDKLRVDICYFPLIGTKLNSSDAKIYTLAKVFPRYISASSEANEKVYE
;
A
#
# COMPACT_ATOMS: atom_id res chain seq x y z
N MET A 1 -28.71 -10.76 -6.30
CA MET A 1 -27.85 -9.76 -6.96
C MET A 1 -26.59 -10.47 -7.45
N ARG A 2 -26.28 -10.45 -8.74
CA ARG A 2 -25.10 -11.12 -9.31
C ARG A 2 -23.85 -10.29 -8.99
N MET A 3 -22.77 -10.94 -8.55
CA MET A 3 -21.48 -10.28 -8.36
C MET A 3 -20.89 -9.87 -9.71
N HIS A 4 -20.39 -8.64 -9.81
CA HIS A 4 -19.78 -8.14 -11.03
C HIS A 4 -18.51 -8.94 -11.37
N ASP A 5 -18.33 -9.32 -12.63
CA ASP A 5 -17.26 -10.24 -13.06
C ASP A 5 -15.86 -9.67 -12.75
N PHE A 6 -15.66 -8.36 -12.88
CA PHE A 6 -14.42 -7.68 -12.44
C PHE A 6 -14.12 -7.87 -10.95
N ILE A 7 -15.13 -7.71 -10.08
CA ILE A 7 -14.95 -7.87 -8.63
C ILE A 7 -14.58 -9.32 -8.32
N ALA A 8 -15.22 -10.28 -8.98
CA ALA A 8 -14.91 -11.70 -8.83
C ALA A 8 -13.46 -12.00 -9.23
N HIS A 9 -13.03 -11.49 -10.39
CA HIS A 9 -11.68 -11.67 -10.90
C HIS A 9 -10.62 -11.12 -9.93
N VAL A 10 -10.73 -9.84 -9.55
CA VAL A 10 -9.76 -9.19 -8.66
C VAL A 10 -9.76 -9.82 -7.27
N SER A 11 -10.91 -10.26 -6.76
CA SER A 11 -10.99 -10.98 -5.48
C SER A 11 -10.23 -12.30 -5.50
N ASN A 12 -10.30 -13.03 -6.61
CA ASN A 12 -9.56 -14.28 -6.78
C ASN A 12 -8.05 -14.02 -6.87
N GLU A 13 -7.63 -12.99 -7.60
CA GLU A 13 -6.21 -12.61 -7.68
C GLU A 13 -5.67 -12.18 -6.32
N LEU A 14 -6.42 -11.36 -5.57
CA LEU A 14 -6.07 -10.99 -4.19
C LEU A 14 -5.90 -12.23 -3.31
N ASN A 15 -6.86 -13.15 -3.32
CA ASN A 15 -6.80 -14.37 -2.51
C ASN A 15 -5.61 -15.26 -2.90
N LYS A 16 -5.30 -15.39 -4.21
CA LYS A 16 -4.12 -16.12 -4.69
C LYS A 16 -2.84 -15.48 -4.18
N MET A 17 -2.68 -14.18 -4.38
CA MET A 17 -1.52 -13.41 -3.91
C MET A 17 -1.33 -13.59 -2.39
N MET A 18 -2.39 -13.47 -1.60
CA MET A 18 -2.32 -13.65 -0.15
C MET A 18 -1.86 -15.05 0.26
N ASN A 19 -2.14 -16.09 -0.54
CA ASN A 19 -1.71 -17.46 -0.24
C ASN A 19 -0.20 -17.66 -0.43
N ASN A 20 0.50 -16.74 -1.10
CA ASN A 20 1.97 -16.76 -1.13
C ASN A 20 2.58 -16.42 0.24
N TYR A 21 1.83 -15.70 1.09
CA TYR A 21 2.28 -15.24 2.40
C TYR A 21 1.64 -16.02 3.56
N ARG A 22 0.66 -16.89 3.30
CA ARG A 22 -0.08 -17.62 4.35
C ARG A 22 -0.54 -18.99 3.87
N LYS A 23 -0.66 -19.94 4.79
CA LYS A 23 -1.37 -21.21 4.57
C LYS A 23 -2.51 -21.36 5.59
N ILE A 24 -3.73 -21.55 5.11
CA ILE A 24 -4.90 -21.83 5.95
C ILE A 24 -5.29 -23.30 5.76
N ASN A 25 -5.05 -24.11 6.79
CA ASN A 25 -5.34 -25.55 6.75
C ASN A 25 -6.83 -25.85 6.97
N ASP A 26 -7.54 -25.03 7.76
CA ASP A 26 -8.96 -25.21 8.01
C ASP A 26 -9.81 -24.72 6.82
N LEU A 27 -10.57 -25.63 6.20
CA LEU A 27 -11.33 -25.35 4.99
C LEU A 27 -12.46 -24.35 5.23
N ASN A 28 -13.09 -24.37 6.41
CA ASN A 28 -14.18 -23.46 6.73
C ASN A 28 -13.66 -22.03 6.90
N ARG A 29 -12.56 -21.86 7.63
CA ARG A 29 -11.84 -20.59 7.78
C ARG A 29 -11.34 -20.10 6.45
N LYS A 30 -10.81 -20.96 5.58
CA LYS A 30 -10.37 -20.56 4.24
C LYS A 30 -11.54 -19.96 3.44
N LYS A 31 -12.69 -20.65 3.40
CA LYS A 31 -13.89 -20.13 2.73
C LYS A 31 -14.34 -18.80 3.30
N GLN A 32 -14.36 -18.66 4.63
CA GLN A 32 -14.76 -17.42 5.30
C GLN A 32 -13.83 -16.26 4.96
N VAL A 33 -12.50 -16.48 5.00
CA VAL A 33 -11.54 -15.42 4.68
C VAL A 33 -11.55 -15.08 3.21
N ASP A 34 -11.60 -16.07 2.32
CA ASP A 34 -11.63 -15.82 0.87
C ASP A 34 -12.92 -15.06 0.47
N ALA A 35 -14.03 -15.26 1.19
CA ALA A 35 -15.29 -14.52 1.01
C ALA A 35 -15.25 -13.05 1.46
N MET A 36 -14.20 -12.60 2.17
CA MET A 36 -14.04 -11.18 2.55
C MET A 36 -13.52 -10.32 1.38
N ALA A 37 -12.79 -10.92 0.43
CA ALA A 37 -12.13 -10.20 -0.65
C ALA A 37 -13.09 -9.34 -1.51
N PRO A 38 -14.28 -9.80 -1.94
CA PRO A 38 -15.18 -8.98 -2.75
C PRO A 38 -15.61 -7.68 -2.09
N LYS A 39 -15.84 -7.72 -0.76
CA LYS A 39 -16.23 -6.53 -0.01
C LYS A 39 -15.06 -5.56 0.13
N LEU A 40 -13.87 -6.09 0.43
CA LEU A 40 -12.65 -5.28 0.52
C LEU A 40 -12.33 -4.57 -0.80
N ILE A 41 -12.39 -5.29 -1.93
CA ILE A 41 -12.17 -4.70 -3.26
C ILE A 41 -13.19 -3.59 -3.53
N GLN A 42 -14.47 -3.81 -3.27
CA GLN A 42 -15.49 -2.77 -3.44
C GLN A 42 -15.20 -1.53 -2.60
N ASP A 43 -14.78 -1.70 -1.36
CA ASP A 43 -14.50 -0.57 -0.46
C ASP A 43 -13.25 0.20 -0.91
N ILE A 44 -12.20 -0.49 -1.38
CA ILE A 44 -11.02 0.15 -1.99
C ILE A 44 -11.41 0.96 -3.22
N PHE A 45 -12.19 0.41 -4.16
CA PHE A 45 -12.61 1.18 -5.34
C PHE A 45 -13.50 2.37 -4.97
N LYS A 46 -14.42 2.20 -4.01
CA LYS A 46 -15.24 3.31 -3.51
C LYS A 46 -14.39 4.43 -2.92
N LEU A 47 -13.39 4.09 -2.11
CA LEU A 47 -12.58 5.06 -1.38
C LEU A 47 -11.46 5.65 -2.23
N LEU A 48 -10.65 4.83 -2.87
CA LEU A 48 -9.42 5.25 -3.53
C LEU A 48 -9.59 5.53 -5.03
N TRP A 49 -10.59 4.95 -5.69
CA TRP A 49 -10.85 5.27 -7.09
C TRP A 49 -11.91 6.37 -7.23
N PHE A 50 -13.12 6.12 -6.74
CA PHE A 50 -14.23 7.05 -6.98
C PHE A 50 -14.08 8.36 -6.19
N ARG A 51 -13.90 8.33 -4.87
CA ARG A 51 -13.84 9.58 -4.09
C ARG A 51 -12.68 10.48 -4.53
N ILE A 52 -11.51 9.89 -4.77
CA ILE A 52 -10.31 10.62 -5.19
C ILE A 52 -10.50 11.34 -6.53
N ASN A 53 -11.18 10.70 -7.48
CA ASN A 53 -11.38 11.27 -8.82
C ASN A 53 -12.61 12.17 -8.96
N VAL A 54 -13.59 12.07 -8.05
CA VAL A 54 -14.87 12.80 -8.15
C VAL A 54 -14.93 14.03 -7.24
N GLN A 55 -14.14 14.08 -6.17
CA GLN A 55 -14.11 15.25 -5.29
C GLN A 55 -13.32 16.41 -5.92
N GLU A 56 -13.79 17.64 -5.70
CA GLU A 56 -13.03 18.86 -5.98
C GLU A 56 -12.50 19.46 -4.66
N PRO A 57 -11.18 19.73 -4.55
CA PRO A 57 -10.14 19.52 -5.57
C PRO A 57 -9.84 18.03 -5.80
N LYS A 58 -9.44 17.68 -7.03
CA LYS A 58 -9.02 16.32 -7.37
C LYS A 58 -7.84 15.91 -6.49
N LEU A 59 -7.97 14.78 -5.82
CA LEU A 59 -6.95 14.26 -4.93
C LEU A 59 -5.94 13.39 -5.71
N GLU A 60 -4.74 13.28 -5.14
CA GLU A 60 -3.65 12.42 -5.60
C GLU A 60 -3.31 11.42 -4.50
N CYS A 61 -2.87 10.22 -4.91
CA CYS A 61 -2.41 9.16 -4.04
C CYS A 61 -1.03 8.67 -4.47
N GLU A 62 -0.14 8.55 -3.50
CA GLU A 62 1.21 8.06 -3.71
C GLU A 62 1.53 6.95 -2.71
N PHE A 63 1.98 5.81 -3.22
CA PHE A 63 2.53 4.72 -2.42
C PHE A 63 4.05 4.78 -2.53
N PHE A 64 4.71 4.62 -1.40
CA PHE A 64 6.16 4.57 -1.32
C PHE A 64 6.65 3.13 -1.42
N GLU A 65 7.64 2.89 -2.25
CA GLU A 65 8.25 1.60 -2.46
C GLU A 65 9.73 1.75 -2.24
N ASN A 66 10.23 1.16 -1.14
CA ASN A 66 11.65 1.08 -0.88
C ASN A 66 12.37 2.42 -0.62
N ASP A 67 11.63 3.53 -0.58
CA ASP A 67 12.12 4.88 -0.31
C ASP A 67 12.68 5.04 1.11
N MET A 68 13.60 5.99 1.29
CA MET A 68 14.05 6.42 2.62
C MET A 68 12.87 6.97 3.43
N ILE A 69 12.87 6.73 4.74
CA ILE A 69 11.80 7.25 5.58
C ILE A 69 11.83 8.78 5.58
N ASN A 70 10.71 9.39 5.21
CA ASN A 70 10.52 10.83 5.25
C ASN A 70 9.36 11.17 6.22
N PRO A 71 9.65 11.68 7.44
CA PRO A 71 8.62 12.04 8.42
C PRO A 71 7.59 13.06 7.94
N ASN A 72 7.95 13.89 6.96
CA ASN A 72 7.04 14.90 6.41
C ASN A 72 5.98 14.28 5.49
N LEU A 73 6.22 13.07 4.98
CA LEU A 73 5.34 12.37 4.03
C LEU A 73 4.81 11.05 4.59
N MET A 74 5.43 10.52 5.64
CA MET A 74 5.20 9.17 6.14
C MET A 74 4.98 9.14 7.65
N LYS A 75 4.22 8.15 8.11
CA LYS A 75 3.99 7.83 9.51
C LYS A 75 4.15 6.32 9.74
N GLY A 76 4.80 5.95 10.83
CA GLY A 76 5.03 4.55 11.22
C GLY A 76 5.68 4.48 12.59
N ALA A 77 6.25 3.33 12.93
CA ALA A 77 6.95 3.10 14.18
C ALA A 77 8.46 3.04 13.93
N TRP A 78 9.17 4.10 14.28
CA TRP A 78 10.63 4.19 14.25
C TRP A 78 11.13 5.13 15.35
N ASN A 79 12.43 5.03 15.65
CA ASN A 79 13.13 6.00 16.48
C ASN A 79 13.74 7.05 15.57
N ASP A 80 13.52 8.33 15.88
CA ASP A 80 14.02 9.44 15.04
C ASP A 80 15.55 9.45 14.92
N ASP A 81 16.27 8.94 15.93
CA ASP A 81 17.73 8.84 15.94
C ASP A 81 18.30 7.83 14.94
N GLU A 82 17.48 6.92 14.41
CA GLU A 82 17.90 5.86 13.48
C GLU A 82 17.21 5.96 12.11
N ILE A 83 16.50 7.06 11.86
CA ILE A 83 15.66 7.22 10.68
C ILE A 83 16.45 7.16 9.36
N ASP A 84 17.70 7.62 9.38
CA ASP A 84 18.66 7.59 8.28
C ASP A 84 19.09 6.17 7.88
N LYS A 85 18.86 5.17 8.75
CA LYS A 85 19.18 3.77 8.50
C LYS A 85 17.96 2.97 8.05
N LEU A 86 16.79 3.62 7.90
CA LEU A 86 15.52 2.98 7.61
C LEU A 86 15.02 3.35 6.22
N ARG A 87 14.41 2.37 5.57
CA ARG A 87 13.64 2.56 4.34
C ARG A 87 12.30 1.84 4.43
N VAL A 88 11.38 2.19 3.55
CA VAL A 88 10.05 1.59 3.48
C VAL A 88 10.17 0.12 3.11
N ASP A 89 9.63 -0.76 3.96
CA ASP A 89 9.40 -2.16 3.61
C ASP A 89 8.02 -2.32 2.98
N ILE A 90 6.99 -1.81 3.67
CA ILE A 90 5.60 -1.90 3.23
C ILE A 90 4.93 -0.54 3.42
N CYS A 91 4.40 0.04 2.34
CA CYS A 91 3.43 1.14 2.41
C CYS A 91 2.01 0.55 2.35
N TYR A 92 1.33 0.53 3.50
CA TYR A 92 -0.01 -0.09 3.62
C TYR A 92 -1.16 0.93 3.57
N PHE A 93 -0.83 2.21 3.53
CA PHE A 93 -1.79 3.28 3.25
C PHE A 93 -1.07 4.43 2.54
N PRO A 94 -1.62 4.98 1.43
CA PRO A 94 -0.92 5.96 0.62
C PRO A 94 -0.86 7.34 1.28
N LEU A 95 0.07 8.17 0.81
CA LEU A 95 0.01 9.62 0.99
C LEU A 95 -1.20 10.13 0.19
N ILE A 96 -2.01 11.00 0.80
CA ILE A 96 -3.16 11.62 0.15
C ILE A 96 -3.00 13.13 0.20
N GLY A 97 -3.08 13.78 -0.96
CA GLY A 97 -2.92 15.23 -1.07
C GLY A 97 -3.43 15.80 -2.39
N THR A 98 -3.06 17.04 -2.67
CA THR A 98 -3.25 17.71 -3.96
C THR A 98 -1.94 18.31 -4.40
N LYS A 99 -1.66 18.29 -5.71
CA LYS A 99 -0.45 18.86 -6.30
C LYS A 99 0.82 18.31 -5.62
N LEU A 100 0.90 17.00 -5.36
CA LEU A 100 1.97 16.39 -4.57
C LEU A 100 3.37 16.66 -5.16
N ASN A 101 3.44 16.86 -6.48
CA ASN A 101 4.66 17.14 -7.22
C ASN A 101 5.00 18.64 -7.36
N SER A 102 4.34 19.54 -6.62
CA SER A 102 4.61 20.98 -6.71
C SER A 102 4.85 21.63 -5.34
N SER A 103 5.40 22.85 -5.36
CA SER A 103 5.58 23.66 -4.15
C SER A 103 4.26 24.02 -3.44
N ASP A 104 3.13 23.89 -4.13
CA ASP A 104 1.79 24.15 -3.59
C ASP A 104 1.15 22.89 -2.97
N ALA A 105 1.92 21.82 -2.79
CA ALA A 105 1.42 20.55 -2.28
C ALA A 105 0.65 20.74 -0.97
N LYS A 106 -0.58 20.21 -0.92
CA LYS A 106 -1.34 20.12 0.32
C LYS A 106 -1.52 18.66 0.67
N ILE A 107 -0.90 18.24 1.77
CA ILE A 107 -1.02 16.90 2.32
C ILE A 107 -2.21 16.85 3.27
N TYR A 108 -3.12 15.91 3.03
CA TYR A 108 -4.26 15.65 3.89
C TYR A 108 -4.04 14.44 4.80
N THR A 109 -3.25 13.47 4.35
CA THR A 109 -2.94 12.26 5.12
C THR A 109 -1.57 11.75 4.75
N LEU A 110 -0.68 11.59 5.73
CA LEU A 110 0.62 10.96 5.55
C LEU A 110 0.47 9.48 5.18
N ALA A 111 1.39 8.97 4.34
CA ALA A 111 1.48 7.56 4.06
C ALA A 111 1.74 6.78 5.36
N LYS A 112 1.15 5.59 5.49
CA LYS A 112 1.45 4.71 6.62
C LYS A 112 2.37 3.60 6.16
N VAL A 113 3.54 3.52 6.80
CA VAL A 113 4.63 2.64 6.37
C VAL A 113 5.14 1.78 7.52
N PHE A 114 5.58 0.58 7.19
CA PHE A 114 6.45 -0.25 8.03
C PHE A 114 7.90 -0.04 7.57
N PRO A 115 8.80 0.42 8.45
CA PRO A 115 10.20 0.57 8.11
C PRO A 115 10.96 -0.74 8.25
N ARG A 116 12.07 -0.85 7.51
CA ARG A 116 13.12 -1.84 7.75
C ARG A 116 14.49 -1.20 7.67
N TYR A 117 15.46 -1.81 8.35
CA TYR A 117 16.85 -1.39 8.24
C TYR A 117 17.40 -1.65 6.84
N ILE A 118 18.23 -0.73 6.39
CA ILE A 118 19.06 -0.90 5.21
C ILE A 118 20.14 -1.92 5.58
N SER A 119 20.06 -3.13 5.02
CA SER A 119 21.14 -4.09 5.17
C SER A 119 22.32 -3.65 4.30
N ALA A 120 23.53 -3.63 4.89
CA ALA A 120 24.78 -3.33 4.17
C ALA A 120 25.08 -4.29 2.99
N SER A 121 24.31 -5.36 2.84
CA SER A 121 24.49 -6.40 1.81
C SER A 121 23.59 -6.27 0.58
N SER A 122 22.66 -5.29 0.55
CA SER A 122 21.74 -5.15 -0.59
C SER A 122 22.22 -4.19 -1.70
N GLU A 123 23.21 -3.34 -1.42
CA GLU A 123 23.80 -2.43 -2.43
C GLU A 123 24.81 -3.11 -3.38
N ALA A 124 25.22 -4.36 -3.09
CA ALA A 124 26.19 -5.08 -3.92
C ALA A 124 25.57 -5.72 -5.18
N ASN A 125 24.25 -5.89 -5.24
CA ASN A 125 23.58 -6.60 -6.34
C ASN A 125 22.98 -5.69 -7.42
N GLU A 126 22.92 -4.37 -7.20
CA GLU A 126 22.42 -3.40 -8.19
C GLU A 126 23.52 -2.91 -9.16
N LYS A 127 24.80 -3.15 -8.87
CA LYS A 127 25.94 -2.77 -9.74
C LYS A 127 26.35 -3.84 -10.77
N VAL A 128 25.51 -4.86 -11.02
CA VAL A 128 25.85 -5.98 -11.92
C VAL A 128 25.13 -5.90 -13.28
N TYR A 129 24.35 -4.84 -13.55
CA TYR A 129 23.63 -4.69 -14.83
C TYR A 129 23.75 -3.30 -15.49
N GLU A 130 24.87 -2.59 -15.31
CA GLU A 130 25.29 -1.51 -16.24
C GLU A 130 26.41 -1.97 -17.17
#